data_AF-A0A5C8JVD6-F1
#
_entry.id   AF-A0A5C8JVD6-F1
#
_cell.length_a   1.000
_cell.length_b   1.000
_cell.length_c   1.000
_cell.angle_alpha   90.00
_cell.angle_beta   90.00
_cell.angle_gamma   90.00
#
_symmetry.space_group_name_H-M   'P 1'
#
loop_
_entity.id
_entity.type
_entity.pdbx_description
1 polymer ?
#
loop_
_entity_poly.entity_id
_entity_poly.type
_entity_poly.pdbx_seq_one_letter_code
_entity_poly.pdbx_strand_id
1 'polypeptide(L)'
;MSDVVLNMTVSVDGFATGPDEDLERLHRWIFAESAEDAEIMAEFAAEPGAYVMGMGMFRSGLEPWGDAPPFPHPVFVLSHTEREPLVKPPATFTFVTGGIEDAVARARAAAGERDVWVVGGADVCRQALAAGLVGELRLHVAHVLLGDGLPLFGKLPLPADLEEVRTVTTPGMTHLTFRVARNA
;
A
#
# COMPACT_ATOMS: atom_id res chain seq x y z
N MET A 1 -3.16 8.39 18.14
CA MET A 1 -2.50 8.94 16.94
C MET A 1 -2.70 7.89 15.88
N SER A 2 -3.19 8.24 14.69
CA SER A 2 -3.25 7.30 13.58
C SER A 2 -1.86 6.68 13.38
N ASP A 3 -1.76 5.41 12.97
CA ASP A 3 -0.49 4.87 12.51
C ASP A 3 -0.35 5.06 10.99
N VAL A 4 0.86 4.87 10.48
CA VAL A 4 1.09 4.73 9.03
C VAL A 4 1.40 3.26 8.76
N VAL A 5 0.52 2.65 7.99
CA VAL A 5 0.57 1.25 7.61
C VAL A 5 1.06 1.16 6.18
N LEU A 6 2.20 0.50 5.94
CA LEU A 6 2.58 0.08 4.60
C LEU A 6 1.85 -1.21 4.29
N ASN A 7 0.93 -1.20 3.33
CA ASN A 7 0.14 -2.36 2.96
C ASN A 7 0.40 -2.71 1.49
N MET A 8 1.06 -3.85 1.23
CA MET A 8 1.47 -4.25 -0.12
C MET A 8 1.37 -5.76 -0.33
N THR A 9 1.02 -6.15 -1.56
CA THR A 9 1.22 -7.52 -2.05
C THR A 9 2.64 -7.64 -2.63
N VAL A 10 3.30 -8.77 -2.36
CA VAL A 10 4.69 -9.03 -2.78
C VAL A 10 4.89 -10.51 -3.11
N SER A 11 5.72 -10.84 -4.09
CA SER A 11 6.12 -12.22 -4.35
C SER A 11 7.10 -12.75 -3.29
N VAL A 12 7.32 -14.06 -3.24
CA VAL A 12 8.30 -14.68 -2.31
C VAL A 12 9.71 -14.12 -2.52
N ASP A 13 10.07 -13.82 -3.77
CA ASP A 13 11.35 -13.21 -4.16
C ASP A 13 11.38 -11.67 -4.07
N GLY A 14 10.35 -11.05 -3.50
CA GLY A 14 10.39 -9.64 -3.08
C GLY A 14 9.96 -8.61 -4.13
N PHE A 15 9.22 -9.01 -5.16
CA PHE A 15 8.73 -8.12 -6.21
C PHE A 15 7.27 -7.68 -5.97
N ALA A 16 7.02 -6.37 -6.10
CA ALA A 16 5.69 -5.76 -5.99
C ALA A 16 4.98 -5.61 -7.35
N THR A 17 5.71 -5.85 -8.44
CA THR A 17 5.21 -5.84 -9.82
C THR A 17 6.06 -6.83 -10.61
N GLY A 18 5.43 -7.65 -11.45
CA GLY A 18 6.15 -8.57 -12.32
C GLY A 18 6.79 -7.89 -13.53
N PRO A 19 7.41 -8.68 -14.41
CA PRO A 19 7.89 -8.21 -15.71
C PRO A 19 6.74 -7.59 -16.52
N ASP A 20 7.05 -6.62 -17.38
CA ASP A 20 6.06 -5.93 -18.23
C ASP A 20 4.86 -5.31 -17.47
N GLU A 21 5.09 -4.92 -16.21
CA GLU A 21 4.05 -4.37 -15.32
C GLU A 21 2.92 -5.36 -14.95
N ASP A 22 3.15 -6.68 -15.08
CA ASP A 22 2.17 -7.71 -14.74
C ASP A 22 1.87 -7.75 -13.23
N LEU A 23 0.60 -7.53 -12.89
CA LEU A 23 0.06 -7.58 -11.53
C LEU A 23 -0.86 -8.78 -11.28
N GLU A 24 -1.23 -9.53 -12.31
CA GLU A 24 -2.27 -10.58 -12.24
C GLU A 24 -1.84 -11.69 -11.28
N ARG A 25 -0.60 -12.16 -11.42
CA ARG A 25 -0.04 -13.23 -10.59
C ARG A 25 0.04 -12.86 -9.11
N LEU A 26 0.25 -11.58 -8.80
CA LEU A 26 0.31 -11.07 -7.43
C LEU A 26 -1.10 -10.93 -6.84
N HIS A 27 -2.04 -10.39 -7.59
CA HIS A 27 -3.35 -9.97 -7.05
C HIS A 27 -4.48 -10.97 -7.27
N ARG A 28 -4.19 -12.19 -7.74
CA ARG A 28 -5.18 -13.27 -7.90
C ARG A 28 -5.99 -13.54 -6.63
N TRP A 29 -5.39 -13.36 -5.45
CA TRP A 29 -6.05 -13.59 -4.16
C TRP A 29 -7.18 -12.59 -3.87
N ILE A 30 -7.15 -11.39 -4.45
CA ILE A 30 -8.22 -10.40 -4.31
C ILE A 30 -9.55 -10.95 -4.87
N PHE A 31 -9.46 -11.89 -5.82
CA PHE A 31 -10.59 -12.56 -6.45
C PHE A 31 -10.80 -13.99 -5.94
N ALA A 32 -10.02 -14.45 -4.96
CA ALA A 32 -10.11 -15.81 -4.45
C ALA A 32 -11.29 -15.99 -3.49
N GLU A 33 -11.86 -17.19 -3.48
CA GLU A 33 -13.11 -17.51 -2.78
C GLU A 33 -12.91 -18.04 -1.35
N SER A 34 -11.69 -17.97 -0.80
CA SER A 34 -11.45 -18.45 0.58
C SER A 34 -12.08 -17.48 1.59
N ALA A 35 -12.61 -18.03 2.69
CA ALA A 35 -13.24 -17.22 3.73
C ALA A 35 -12.21 -16.34 4.44
N GLU A 36 -10.97 -16.84 4.58
CA GLU A 36 -9.86 -16.15 5.19
C GLU A 36 -9.37 -14.96 4.34
N ASP A 37 -9.23 -15.12 3.02
CA ASP A 37 -8.87 -14.00 2.12
C ASP A 37 -9.98 -12.93 2.15
N ALA A 38 -11.25 -13.34 2.21
CA ALA A 38 -12.38 -12.42 2.31
C ALA A 38 -12.41 -11.65 3.63
N GLU A 39 -12.05 -12.28 4.75
CA GLU A 39 -11.92 -11.61 6.06
C GLU A 39 -10.80 -10.57 6.02
N ILE A 40 -9.64 -10.92 5.46
CA ILE A 40 -8.54 -9.96 5.24
C ILE A 40 -9.02 -8.79 4.36
N MET A 41 -9.69 -9.05 3.23
CA MET A 41 -10.21 -7.98 2.37
C MET A 41 -11.27 -7.11 3.06
N ALA A 42 -12.05 -7.65 3.99
CA ALA A 42 -13.01 -6.86 4.77
C ALA A 42 -12.29 -5.88 5.72
N GLU A 43 -11.18 -6.29 6.34
CA GLU A 43 -10.33 -5.42 7.16
C GLU A 43 -9.78 -4.25 6.33
N PHE A 44 -9.33 -4.52 5.10
CA PHE A 44 -8.88 -3.49 4.15
C PHE A 44 -9.90 -2.39 3.88
N ALA A 45 -11.17 -2.74 3.82
CA ALA A 45 -12.25 -1.79 3.56
C ALA A 45 -12.60 -0.94 4.80
N ALA A 46 -12.33 -1.45 6.01
CA ALA A 46 -12.84 -0.87 7.25
C ALA A 46 -11.82 0.01 8.00
N GLU A 47 -10.54 -0.35 7.95
CA GLU A 47 -9.51 0.25 8.80
C GLU A 47 -8.99 1.63 8.36
N PRO A 48 -8.60 1.87 7.10
CA PRO A 48 -7.96 3.13 6.73
C PRO A 48 -8.92 4.32 6.85
N GLY A 49 -8.38 5.49 7.20
CA GLY A 49 -9.06 6.78 7.07
C GLY A 49 -8.60 7.61 5.88
N ALA A 50 -7.43 7.28 5.30
CA ALA A 50 -6.90 7.89 4.10
C ALA A 50 -5.83 6.99 3.46
N TYR A 51 -5.55 7.22 2.19
CA TYR A 51 -4.55 6.48 1.42
C TYR A 51 -3.47 7.41 0.88
N VAL A 52 -2.25 6.90 0.76
CA VAL A 52 -1.13 7.54 0.06
C VAL A 52 -0.66 6.62 -1.05
N MET A 53 -0.55 7.16 -2.28
CA MET A 53 -0.04 6.40 -3.41
C MET A 53 0.82 7.25 -4.37
N GLY A 54 1.49 6.57 -5.30
CA GLY A 54 2.29 7.20 -6.36
C GLY A 54 1.51 7.44 -7.64
N MET A 55 1.96 8.42 -8.44
CA MET A 55 1.39 8.71 -9.76
C MET A 55 1.34 7.51 -10.70
N GLY A 56 2.33 6.61 -10.65
CA GLY A 56 2.36 5.39 -11.47
C GLY A 56 1.15 4.50 -11.19
N MET A 57 0.93 4.15 -9.92
CA MET A 57 -0.22 3.36 -9.46
C MET A 57 -1.55 4.05 -9.77
N PHE A 58 -1.63 5.36 -9.54
CA PHE A 58 -2.83 6.13 -9.90
C PHE A 58 -3.15 5.97 -11.39
N ARG A 59 -2.15 6.13 -12.27
CA ARG A 59 -2.36 6.04 -13.72
C ARG A 59 -2.72 4.63 -14.18
N SER A 60 -2.05 3.60 -13.67
CA SER A 60 -2.34 2.21 -14.04
C SER A 60 -3.70 1.76 -13.54
N GLY A 61 -4.18 2.34 -12.43
CA GLY A 61 -5.46 1.99 -11.84
C GLY A 61 -6.68 2.69 -12.45
N LEU A 62 -6.53 3.86 -13.07
CA LEU A 62 -7.66 4.68 -13.53
C LEU A 62 -8.65 3.93 -14.44
N GLU A 63 -8.16 3.16 -15.39
CA GLU A 63 -9.01 2.39 -16.31
C GLU A 63 -9.56 1.10 -15.65
N PRO A 64 -8.73 0.24 -15.01
CA PRO A 64 -9.23 -0.95 -14.30
C PRO A 64 -10.26 -0.65 -13.19
N TRP A 65 -10.14 0.48 -12.52
CA TRP A 65 -11.06 0.88 -11.45
C TRP A 65 -12.44 1.34 -11.96
N GLY A 66 -12.62 1.50 -13.27
CA GLY A 66 -13.91 1.89 -13.86
C GLY A 66 -14.40 3.20 -13.27
N ASP A 67 -15.67 3.30 -12.85
CA ASP A 67 -16.25 4.51 -12.25
C ASP A 67 -16.12 4.60 -10.73
N ALA A 68 -15.85 3.47 -10.07
CA ALA A 68 -15.82 3.35 -8.62
C ALA A 68 -14.48 2.77 -8.15
N PRO A 69 -13.49 3.63 -7.86
CA PRO A 69 -12.22 3.19 -7.31
C PRO A 69 -12.38 2.39 -6.01
N PRO A 70 -11.52 1.41 -5.74
CA PRO A 70 -11.59 0.56 -4.56
C PRO A 70 -11.12 1.27 -3.28
N PHE A 71 -11.26 2.59 -3.21
CA PHE A 71 -10.79 3.42 -2.09
C PHE A 71 -11.99 4.18 -1.48
N PRO A 72 -12.55 3.73 -0.35
CA PRO A 72 -13.69 4.38 0.30
C PRO A 72 -13.35 5.71 1.00
N HIS A 73 -12.08 6.14 0.97
CA HIS A 73 -11.55 7.29 1.70
C HIS A 73 -10.66 8.16 0.80
N PRO A 74 -10.34 9.41 1.20
CA PRO A 74 -9.47 10.30 0.43
C PRO A 74 -8.11 9.67 0.11
N VAL A 75 -7.62 9.94 -1.10
CA VAL A 75 -6.36 9.40 -1.62
C VAL A 75 -5.41 10.56 -1.93
N PHE A 76 -4.20 10.51 -1.38
CA PHE A 76 -3.14 11.49 -1.61
C PHE A 76 -2.10 10.90 -2.57
N VAL A 77 -2.04 11.47 -3.78
CA VAL A 77 -1.20 10.98 -4.87
C VAL A 77 0.05 11.84 -4.98
N LEU A 78 1.23 11.24 -4.77
CA LEU A 78 2.50 11.92 -5.01
C LEU A 78 2.63 12.29 -6.49
N SER A 79 2.90 13.57 -6.74
CA SER A 79 2.99 14.17 -8.06
C SER A 79 4.15 15.16 -8.14
N HIS A 80 4.80 15.28 -9.29
CA HIS A 80 5.80 16.33 -9.52
C HIS A 80 5.18 17.64 -10.04
N THR A 81 3.90 17.61 -10.43
CA THR A 81 3.19 18.78 -10.98
C THR A 81 1.92 19.04 -10.19
N GLU A 82 1.59 20.30 -9.96
CA GLU A 82 0.29 20.68 -9.41
C GLU A 82 -0.84 20.26 -10.35
N ARG A 83 -1.94 19.79 -9.77
CA ARG A 83 -3.13 19.32 -10.47
C ARG A 83 -4.36 19.54 -9.58
N GLU A 84 -5.47 19.87 -10.21
CA GLU A 84 -6.77 19.89 -9.54
C GLU A 84 -7.12 18.50 -9.00
N PRO A 85 -7.75 18.39 -7.82
CA PRO A 85 -8.23 17.11 -7.31
C PRO A 85 -9.19 16.43 -8.30
N LEU A 86 -9.07 15.10 -8.41
CA LEU A 86 -10.01 14.29 -9.18
C LEU A 86 -11.04 13.67 -8.22
N VAL A 87 -12.30 14.08 -8.35
CA VAL A 87 -13.41 13.47 -7.61
C VAL A 87 -13.96 12.30 -8.40
N LYS A 88 -13.91 11.10 -7.82
CA LYS A 88 -14.39 9.87 -8.43
C LYS A 88 -14.97 8.97 -7.34
N PRO A 89 -16.26 9.14 -7.00
CA PRO A 89 -16.87 8.50 -5.84
C PRO A 89 -16.64 6.97 -5.83
N PRO A 90 -16.31 6.38 -4.66
CA PRO A 90 -16.31 7.01 -3.33
C PRO A 90 -15.06 7.84 -3.00
N ALA A 91 -14.05 7.88 -3.88
CA ALA A 91 -12.76 8.51 -3.61
C ALA A 91 -12.68 9.97 -4.10
N THR A 92 -11.81 10.73 -3.44
CA THR A 92 -11.24 11.97 -3.99
C THR A 92 -9.73 11.83 -4.02
N PHE A 93 -9.12 12.01 -5.19
CA PHE A 93 -7.67 11.99 -5.38
C PHE A 93 -7.12 13.41 -5.30
N THR A 94 -6.28 13.69 -4.31
CA THR A 94 -5.57 14.96 -4.14
C THR A 94 -4.11 14.78 -4.53
N PHE A 95 -3.62 15.60 -5.46
CA PHE A 95 -2.23 15.52 -5.92
C PHE A 95 -1.31 16.36 -5.03
N VAL A 96 -0.24 15.74 -4.52
CA VAL A 96 0.67 16.34 -3.54
C VAL A 96 2.07 16.47 -4.14
N THR A 97 2.60 17.69 -4.13
CA THR A 97 3.93 18.03 -4.67
C THR A 97 5.02 18.16 -3.60
N GLY A 98 4.66 18.21 -2.32
CA GLY A 98 5.59 18.36 -1.20
C GLY A 98 6.34 17.09 -0.77
N GLY A 99 6.24 15.99 -1.52
CA GLY A 99 6.89 14.72 -1.20
C GLY A 99 6.15 13.89 -0.15
N ILE A 100 6.78 12.78 0.27
CA ILE A 100 6.13 11.74 1.08
C ILE A 100 5.68 12.23 2.46
N GLU A 101 6.47 13.07 3.13
CA GLU A 101 6.14 13.59 4.46
C GLU A 101 4.90 14.50 4.41
N ASP A 102 4.80 15.37 3.40
CA ASP A 102 3.63 16.22 3.17
C ASP A 102 2.39 15.38 2.83
N ALA A 103 2.53 14.39 1.94
CA ALA A 103 1.43 13.50 1.59
C ALA A 103 0.88 12.73 2.81
N VAL A 104 1.76 12.18 3.64
CA VAL A 104 1.39 11.49 4.88
C VAL A 104 0.78 12.47 5.89
N ALA A 105 1.33 13.67 6.05
CA ALA A 105 0.78 14.68 6.97
C ALA A 105 -0.66 15.07 6.60
N ARG A 106 -0.92 15.32 5.31
CA ARG A 106 -2.27 15.61 4.79
C ARG A 106 -3.21 14.42 4.95
N ALA A 107 -2.72 13.21 4.68
CA ALA A 107 -3.48 11.98 4.88
C ALA A 107 -3.87 11.78 6.34
N ARG A 108 -2.96 12.03 7.29
CA ARG A 108 -3.25 11.96 8.73
C ARG A 108 -4.32 12.95 9.15
N ALA A 109 -4.26 14.18 8.64
CA ALA A 109 -5.28 15.19 8.90
C ALA A 109 -6.67 14.78 8.39
N ALA A 110 -6.74 14.11 7.23
CA ALA A 110 -7.98 13.60 6.66
C ALA A 110 -8.50 12.33 7.36
N ALA A 111 -7.59 11.45 7.81
CA ALA A 111 -7.93 10.17 8.42
C ALA A 111 -8.50 10.29 9.84
N GLY A 112 -8.21 11.40 10.54
CA GLY A 112 -8.63 11.60 11.92
C GLY A 112 -7.99 10.58 12.87
N GLU A 113 -8.82 9.76 13.52
CA GLU A 113 -8.35 8.72 14.45
C GLU A 113 -7.98 7.40 13.74
N ARG A 114 -8.34 7.24 12.46
CA ARG A 114 -8.05 6.03 11.68
C ARG A 114 -6.66 6.08 11.04
N ASP A 115 -6.15 4.92 10.67
CA ASP A 115 -4.81 4.78 10.13
C ASP A 115 -4.68 5.34 8.70
N VAL A 116 -3.45 5.70 8.34
CA VAL A 116 -3.08 6.10 6.98
C VAL A 116 -2.40 4.92 6.30
N TRP A 117 -2.90 4.53 5.13
CA TRP A 117 -2.34 3.42 4.39
C TRP A 117 -1.49 3.89 3.22
N VAL A 118 -0.21 3.49 3.22
CA VAL A 118 0.68 3.62 2.06
C VAL A 118 0.50 2.36 1.21
N VAL A 119 -0.19 2.51 0.09
CA VAL A 119 -0.61 1.40 -0.78
C VAL A 119 0.21 1.28 -2.07
N GLY A 120 1.29 2.04 -2.18
CA GLY A 120 2.28 1.89 -3.24
C GLY A 120 2.31 3.02 -4.27
N GLY A 121 3.04 2.88 -5.38
CA GLY A 121 3.88 1.73 -5.73
C GLY A 121 5.15 1.61 -4.86
N ALA A 122 6.01 0.67 -5.24
CA ALA A 122 7.22 0.34 -4.47
C ALA A 122 8.09 1.54 -4.12
N ASP A 123 8.21 2.53 -5.02
CA ASP A 123 8.96 3.75 -4.75
C ASP A 123 8.40 4.57 -3.58
N VAL A 124 7.07 4.75 -3.52
CA VAL A 124 6.40 5.46 -2.42
C VAL A 124 6.57 4.72 -1.10
N CYS A 125 6.50 3.38 -1.14
CA CYS A 125 6.75 2.53 0.03
C CYS A 125 8.17 2.73 0.57
N ARG A 126 9.17 2.73 -0.31
CA ARG A 126 10.58 2.96 0.07
C ARG A 126 10.80 4.36 0.62
N GLN A 127 10.17 5.37 0.03
CA GLN A 127 10.24 6.74 0.55
C GLN A 127 9.66 6.84 1.97
N ALA A 128 8.52 6.20 2.22
CA ALA A 128 7.89 6.19 3.55
C ALA A 128 8.75 5.46 4.59
N LEU A 129 9.35 4.32 4.22
CA LEU A 129 10.30 3.60 5.07
C LEU A 129 11.56 4.42 5.34
N ALA A 130 12.12 5.05 4.30
CA ALA A 130 13.32 5.87 4.40
C ALA A 130 13.14 7.09 5.31
N ALA A 131 11.94 7.68 5.30
CA ALA A 131 11.57 8.78 6.17
C ALA A 131 11.18 8.32 7.60
N GLY A 132 11.23 7.02 7.91
CA GLY A 132 10.86 6.50 9.23
C GLY A 132 9.38 6.70 9.57
N LEU A 133 8.52 6.86 8.56
CA LEU A 133 7.10 7.19 8.75
C LEU A 133 6.26 5.95 9.10
N VAL A 134 6.68 4.77 8.64
CA VAL A 134 5.93 3.50 8.75
C VAL A 134 6.05 2.93 10.16
N GLY A 135 4.92 2.79 10.86
CA GLY A 135 4.83 2.13 12.16
C GLY A 135 4.40 0.67 12.07
N GLU A 136 3.63 0.33 11.03
CA GLU A 136 3.16 -1.04 10.78
C GLU A 136 3.42 -1.45 9.32
N LEU A 137 3.87 -2.69 9.14
CA LEU A 137 4.14 -3.29 7.86
C LEU A 137 3.20 -4.48 7.66
N ARG A 138 2.29 -4.37 6.68
CA ARG A 138 1.41 -5.44 6.22
C ARG A 138 1.86 -5.93 4.85
N LEU A 139 2.32 -7.18 4.80
CA LEU A 139 2.77 -7.83 3.58
C LEU A 139 1.87 -9.01 3.25
N HIS A 140 1.35 -9.02 2.04
CA HIS A 140 0.61 -10.14 1.48
C HIS A 140 1.54 -10.88 0.54
N VAL A 141 2.18 -11.93 1.07
CA VAL A 141 3.21 -12.68 0.37
C VAL A 141 2.54 -13.71 -0.54
N ALA A 142 2.58 -13.44 -1.83
CA ALA A 142 2.10 -14.34 -2.86
C ALA A 142 3.01 -15.53 -3.00
N HIS A 143 2.44 -16.75 -2.99
CA HIS A 143 3.17 -18.02 -3.15
C HIS A 143 3.66 -18.25 -4.59
N VAL A 144 4.33 -17.26 -5.18
CA VAL A 144 4.91 -17.25 -6.51
C VAL A 144 6.31 -16.66 -6.49
N LEU A 145 7.14 -17.11 -7.43
CA LEU A 145 8.37 -16.45 -7.81
C LEU A 145 8.15 -15.73 -9.15
N LEU A 146 8.58 -14.48 -9.24
CA LEU A 146 8.46 -13.68 -10.46
C LEU A 146 9.77 -13.64 -11.24
N GLY A 147 10.91 -13.75 -10.56
CA GLY A 147 12.26 -13.79 -11.14
C GLY A 147 12.78 -12.44 -11.62
N ASP A 148 11.90 -11.49 -11.93
CA ASP A 148 12.20 -10.11 -12.32
C ASP A 148 10.97 -9.20 -12.11
N GLY A 149 11.16 -7.89 -12.28
CA GLY A 149 10.12 -6.87 -12.13
C GLY A 149 10.54 -5.72 -11.23
N LEU A 150 9.58 -5.07 -10.57
CA LEU A 150 9.85 -3.98 -9.63
C LEU A 150 9.98 -4.53 -8.20
N PRO A 151 11.18 -4.55 -7.59
CA PRO A 151 11.33 -5.03 -6.22
C PRO A 151 10.54 -4.12 -5.26
N LEU A 152 10.01 -4.65 -4.15
CA LEU A 152 9.33 -3.81 -3.15
C LEU A 152 10.36 -2.96 -2.40
N PHE A 153 11.34 -3.59 -1.76
CA PHE A 153 12.27 -2.91 -0.85
C PHE A 153 13.53 -2.38 -1.53
N GLY A 154 14.07 -3.08 -2.53
CA GLY A 154 15.37 -2.74 -3.10
C GLY A 154 16.45 -2.60 -2.02
N LYS A 155 17.25 -1.53 -2.08
CA LYS A 155 18.17 -1.15 -1.00
C LYS A 155 17.48 -0.18 -0.04
N LEU A 156 17.24 -0.61 1.20
CA LEU A 156 16.73 0.26 2.27
C LEU A 156 17.87 1.07 2.91
N PRO A 157 17.61 2.30 3.38
CA PRO A 157 18.66 3.17 3.92
C PRO A 157 19.14 2.77 5.32
N LEU A 158 18.28 2.13 6.13
CA LEU A 158 18.60 1.68 7.48
C LEU A 158 17.95 0.32 7.76
N PRO A 159 18.60 -0.56 8.54
CA PRO A 159 17.96 -1.76 9.07
C PRO A 159 16.90 -1.36 10.11
N ALA A 160 15.84 -2.17 10.20
CA ALA A 160 14.81 -2.05 11.23
C ALA A 160 14.47 -3.44 11.74
N ASP A 161 14.25 -3.57 13.05
CA ASP A 161 13.72 -4.78 13.64
C ASP A 161 12.20 -4.79 13.50
N LEU A 162 11.65 -5.99 13.27
CA LEU A 162 10.22 -6.20 13.11
C LEU A 162 9.71 -7.09 14.23
N GLU A 163 8.66 -6.64 14.91
CA GLU A 163 7.92 -7.44 15.88
C GLU A 163 6.70 -8.04 15.19
N GLU A 164 6.57 -9.37 15.20
CA GLU A 164 5.38 -10.03 14.66
C GLU A 164 4.14 -9.64 15.47
N VAL A 165 3.12 -9.16 14.76
CA VAL A 165 1.79 -8.85 15.34
C VAL A 165 0.80 -9.95 14.97
N ARG A 166 0.78 -10.37 13.71
CA ARG A 166 -0.17 -11.37 13.19
C ARG A 166 0.38 -12.06 11.94
N THR A 167 0.13 -13.35 11.84
CA THR A 167 0.37 -14.16 10.64
C THR A 167 -0.90 -14.95 10.30
N VAL A 168 -1.34 -14.87 9.05
CA VAL A 168 -2.46 -15.67 8.50
C VAL A 168 -1.99 -16.29 7.19
N THR A 169 -2.24 -17.59 6.99
CA THR A 169 -1.88 -18.29 5.75
C THR A 169 -3.14 -18.83 5.09
N THR A 170 -3.30 -18.53 3.81
CA THR A 170 -4.33 -19.07 2.93
C THR A 170 -3.67 -19.91 1.82
N PRO A 171 -4.41 -20.69 1.01
CA PRO A 171 -3.80 -21.55 -0.01
C PRO A 171 -2.86 -20.82 -1.00
N GLY A 172 -3.07 -19.53 -1.24
CA GLY A 172 -2.27 -18.72 -2.18
C GLY A 172 -1.38 -17.66 -1.53
N MET A 173 -1.62 -17.31 -0.26
CA MET A 173 -0.99 -16.15 0.39
C MET A 173 -0.51 -16.46 1.80
N THR A 174 0.49 -15.70 2.22
CA THR A 174 0.80 -15.51 3.64
C THR A 174 0.71 -14.03 3.96
N HIS A 175 -0.27 -13.64 4.79
CA HIS A 175 -0.48 -12.29 5.27
C HIS A 175 0.31 -12.10 6.57
N LEU A 176 1.26 -11.18 6.54
CA LEU A 176 2.16 -10.87 7.65
C LEU A 176 1.89 -9.44 8.11
N THR A 177 1.69 -9.25 9.41
CA THR A 177 1.63 -7.93 10.04
C THR A 177 2.77 -7.82 11.03
N PHE A 178 3.61 -6.82 10.85
CA PHE A 178 4.70 -6.48 11.74
C PHE A 178 4.56 -5.06 12.28
N ARG A 179 4.91 -4.86 13.54
CA ARG A 179 5.23 -3.54 14.05
C ARG A 179 6.69 -3.24 13.73
N VAL A 180 6.95 -2.06 13.19
CA VAL A 180 8.31 -1.58 12.94
C VAL A 180 8.87 -1.02 14.25
N ALA A 181 9.91 -1.66 14.79
CA ALA A 181 10.55 -1.18 16.00
C ALA A 181 11.20 0.19 15.74
N ARG A 182 10.77 1.20 16.49
CA ARG A 182 11.47 2.48 16.51
C ARG A 182 12.72 2.29 17.35
N ASN A 183 13.85 2.03 16.70
CA ASN A 183 15.14 2.05 17.36
C ASN A 183 15.35 3.48 17.91
N ALA A 184 15.38 3.58 19.24
CA ALA A 184 15.57 4.83 19.99
C ALA A 184 17.00 5.38 19.81
#